data_AF-A0A2P6VIA3-F1
#
_entry.id   AF-A0A2P6VIA3-F1
#
_cell.length_a   1.000
_cell.length_b   1.000
_cell.length_c   1.000
_cell.angle_alpha   90.00
_cell.angle_beta   90.00
_cell.angle_gamma   90.00
#
_symmetry.space_group_name_H-M   'P 1'
#
loop_
_entity.id
_entity.type
_entity.pdbx_description
1 polymer ?
#
loop_
_entity_poly.entity_id
_entity_poly.type
_entity_poly.pdbx_seq_one_letter_code
_entity_poly.pdbx_strand_id
1 'polypeptide(L)'
;MEMQGSAKAELAKLWADLGEAPDEAVLDFLAAGLTEDDADEDELCDSLAGFSPAFGQLVPPQQRQAVTGLLQRVAALRAEAAPPAQQTVSVAAVAAQALSHLRSLSVSRDGGSSGAGSGASSDSEEQALLTPQTAAAVATLRELCALPDASDAWLAHVLSSRGGGDVEAAAAWMLECPDLAAAQAAWQAEAQARRAERERSKKAIVSRFQLQAVPDGGSAPPGKGRPPPLQAWGQAAGGGGGRGGEGSKVRYRDGMVATRAGQKYVVGKDEDWDGGSRGKVYTKGKRGKGFV
;
A
#
# COMPACT_ATOMS: atom_id res chain seq x y z
N MET A 1 21.37 -7.07 16.63
CA MET A 1 20.84 -8.35 17.15
C MET A 1 19.94 -8.17 18.37
N GLU A 2 20.29 -7.34 19.35
CA GLU A 2 19.45 -7.12 20.55
C GLU A 2 18.03 -6.62 20.23
N MET A 3 17.88 -5.72 19.24
CA MET A 3 16.57 -5.24 18.79
C MET A 3 15.67 -6.34 18.24
N GLN A 4 16.24 -7.28 17.48
CA GLN A 4 15.48 -8.39 16.90
C GLN A 4 14.95 -9.33 17.99
N GLY A 5 15.76 -9.59 19.04
CA GLY A 5 15.30 -10.36 20.20
C GLY A 5 14.16 -9.69 20.96
N SER A 6 14.21 -8.35 21.09
CA SER A 6 13.16 -7.58 21.76
C SER A 6 11.87 -7.54 20.94
N ALA A 7 11.97 -7.35 19.62
CA ALA A 7 10.82 -7.44 18.71
C ALA A 7 10.19 -8.86 18.72
N LYS A 8 11.03 -9.91 18.73
CA LYS A 8 10.60 -11.31 18.86
C LYS A 8 9.79 -11.54 20.14
N ALA A 9 10.21 -10.96 21.26
CA ALA A 9 9.49 -11.06 22.53
C ALA A 9 8.12 -10.37 22.50
N GLU A 10 8.00 -9.21 21.85
CA GLU A 10 6.72 -8.52 21.68
C GLU A 10 5.76 -9.27 20.75
N LEU A 11 6.25 -9.89 19.68
CA LEU A 11 5.48 -10.81 18.85
C LEU A 11 5.00 -12.02 19.65
N ALA A 12 5.87 -12.65 20.45
CA ALA A 12 5.49 -13.79 21.27
C ALA A 12 4.37 -13.45 22.29
N LYS A 13 4.37 -12.23 22.85
CA LYS A 13 3.27 -11.74 23.70
C LYS A 13 1.96 -11.62 22.93
N LEU A 14 1.99 -11.02 21.73
CA LEU A 14 0.81 -10.91 20.88
C LEU A 14 0.20 -12.29 20.58
N TRP A 15 1.03 -13.28 20.28
CA TRP A 15 0.57 -14.67 20.06
C TRP A 15 -0.01 -15.33 21.30
N ALA A 16 0.61 -15.10 22.47
CA ALA A 16 0.08 -15.60 23.73
C ALA A 16 -1.31 -15.01 24.04
N ASP A 17 -1.54 -13.73 23.72
CA ASP A 17 -2.85 -13.08 23.86
C ASP A 17 -3.90 -13.69 22.91
N LEU A 18 -3.48 -14.19 21.75
CA LEU A 18 -4.31 -14.91 20.79
C LEU A 18 -4.53 -16.39 21.19
N GLY A 19 -3.83 -16.89 22.20
CA GLY A 19 -3.90 -18.28 22.64
C GLY A 19 -3.19 -19.26 21.70
N GLU A 20 -2.26 -18.78 20.88
CA GLU A 20 -1.49 -19.58 19.92
C GLU A 20 0.00 -19.61 20.28
N ALA A 21 0.68 -20.72 19.96
CA ALA A 21 2.13 -20.85 20.11
C ALA A 21 2.77 -20.86 18.72
N PRO A 22 3.41 -19.77 18.27
CA PRO A 22 3.99 -19.69 16.94
C PRO A 22 5.28 -20.52 16.87
N ASP A 23 5.61 -20.99 15.66
CA ASP A 23 6.93 -21.54 15.37
C ASP A 23 7.99 -20.44 15.56
N GLU A 24 9.15 -20.83 16.11
CA GLU A 24 10.28 -19.93 16.30
C GLU A 24 10.75 -19.31 14.98
N ALA A 25 10.72 -20.07 13.89
CA ALA A 25 11.09 -19.58 12.55
C ALA A 25 10.14 -18.48 12.04
N VAL A 26 8.85 -18.57 12.38
CA VAL A 26 7.85 -17.56 12.04
C VAL A 26 8.09 -16.29 12.84
N LEU A 27 8.39 -16.42 14.14
CA LEU A 27 8.74 -15.28 14.98
C LEU A 27 10.01 -14.57 14.48
N ASP A 28 11.03 -15.31 14.05
CA ASP A 28 12.27 -14.73 13.52
C ASP A 28 12.03 -13.98 12.20
N PHE A 29 11.21 -14.54 11.30
CA PHE A 29 10.82 -13.90 10.03
C PHE A 29 10.08 -12.58 10.26
N LEU A 30 9.06 -12.59 11.12
CA LEU A 30 8.25 -11.39 11.41
C LEU A 30 9.05 -10.35 12.21
N ALA A 31 9.91 -10.78 13.14
CA ALA A 31 10.76 -9.87 13.90
C ALA A 31 11.77 -9.15 12.99
N ALA A 32 12.27 -9.82 11.94
CA ALA A 32 13.12 -9.17 10.94
C ALA A 32 12.37 -8.04 10.23
N GLY A 33 11.15 -8.31 9.72
CA GLY A 33 10.32 -7.30 9.05
C GLY A 33 9.97 -6.11 9.96
N LEU A 34 9.63 -6.34 11.23
CA LEU A 34 9.34 -5.27 12.20
C LEU A 34 10.55 -4.37 12.52
N THR A 35 11.76 -4.87 12.32
CA THR A 35 12.97 -4.09 12.58
C THR A 35 13.37 -3.17 11.44
N GLU A 36 12.73 -3.30 10.27
CA GLU A 36 12.91 -2.39 9.14
C GLU A 36 12.23 -1.04 9.44
N ASP A 37 12.81 0.07 8.97
CA ASP A 37 12.28 1.41 9.25
C ASP A 37 10.98 1.72 8.47
N ASP A 38 10.72 0.97 7.39
CA ASP A 38 9.61 1.18 6.46
C ASP A 38 8.57 0.03 6.51
N ALA A 39 8.42 -0.63 7.67
CA ALA A 39 7.47 -1.73 7.80
C ALA A 39 6.02 -1.28 7.55
N ASP A 40 5.40 -1.80 6.48
CA ASP A 40 4.03 -1.47 6.09
C ASP A 40 3.01 -2.19 6.97
N GLU A 41 2.02 -1.44 7.49
CA GLU A 41 1.01 -1.97 8.41
C GLU A 41 0.10 -3.02 7.75
N ASP A 42 -0.27 -2.83 6.48
CA ASP A 42 -1.13 -3.73 5.74
C ASP A 42 -0.38 -5.03 5.40
N GLU A 43 0.88 -4.95 4.98
CA GLU A 43 1.72 -6.13 4.71
C GLU A 43 1.97 -6.97 5.97
N LEU A 44 2.18 -6.31 7.11
CA LEU A 44 2.28 -6.99 8.41
C LEU A 44 0.94 -7.64 8.78
N CYS A 45 -0.20 -6.97 8.59
CA CYS A 45 -1.51 -7.57 8.84
C CYS A 45 -1.71 -8.85 8.01
N ASP A 46 -1.39 -8.81 6.71
CA ASP A 46 -1.53 -9.95 5.81
C ASP A 46 -0.60 -11.11 6.22
N SER A 47 0.64 -10.78 6.58
CA SER A 47 1.62 -11.76 7.05
C SER A 47 1.17 -12.42 8.35
N LEU A 48 0.74 -11.63 9.34
CA LEU A 48 0.22 -12.13 10.62
C LEU A 48 -1.02 -13.01 10.42
N ALA A 49 -1.96 -12.59 9.56
CA ALA A 49 -3.16 -13.37 9.26
C ALA A 49 -2.83 -14.68 8.53
N GLY A 50 -1.77 -14.72 7.73
CA GLY A 50 -1.27 -15.93 7.08
C GLY A 50 -0.66 -16.95 8.04
N PHE A 51 -0.04 -16.49 9.13
CA PHE A 51 0.61 -17.36 10.13
C PHE A 51 -0.25 -17.65 11.37
N SER A 52 -1.24 -16.82 11.69
CA SER A 52 -2.14 -16.98 12.84
C SER A 52 -3.60 -17.00 12.40
N PRO A 53 -4.25 -18.18 12.40
CA PRO A 53 -5.68 -18.30 12.14
C PRO A 53 -6.54 -17.47 13.11
N ALA A 54 -6.17 -17.41 14.39
CA ALA A 54 -6.87 -16.59 15.38
C ALA A 54 -6.79 -15.09 15.04
N PHE A 55 -5.62 -14.59 14.63
CA PHE A 55 -5.48 -13.21 14.17
C PHE A 55 -6.30 -12.94 12.91
N GLY A 56 -6.30 -13.87 11.95
CA GLY A 56 -7.09 -13.79 10.72
C GLY A 56 -8.60 -13.74 10.93
N GLN A 57 -9.10 -14.23 12.07
CA GLN A 57 -10.53 -14.16 12.44
C GLN A 57 -10.93 -12.84 13.10
N LEU A 58 -9.98 -12.01 13.53
CA LEU A 58 -10.27 -10.68 14.05
C LEU A 58 -10.88 -9.80 12.95
N VAL A 59 -11.74 -8.86 13.33
CA VAL A 59 -12.25 -7.89 12.36
C VAL A 59 -11.10 -6.97 11.91
N PRO A 60 -11.07 -6.52 10.64
CA PRO A 60 -9.97 -5.69 10.11
C PRO A 60 -9.54 -4.48 10.97
N PRO A 61 -10.44 -3.71 11.62
CA PRO A 61 -9.99 -2.62 12.51
C PRO A 61 -9.25 -3.12 13.76
N GLN A 62 -9.59 -4.30 14.29
CA GLN A 62 -8.89 -4.89 15.44
C GLN A 62 -7.50 -5.41 15.03
N GLN A 63 -7.37 -5.99 13.83
CA GLN A 63 -6.08 -6.41 13.27
C GLN A 63 -5.12 -5.22 13.19
N ARG A 64 -5.55 -4.14 12.52
CA ARG A 64 -4.77 -2.89 12.42
C ARG A 64 -4.37 -2.35 13.78
N GLN A 65 -5.33 -2.23 14.70
CA GLN A 65 -5.06 -1.75 16.05
C GLN A 65 -3.99 -2.59 16.78
N ALA A 66 -4.02 -3.91 16.64
CA ALA A 66 -3.02 -4.80 17.21
C ALA A 66 -1.62 -4.58 16.57
N VAL A 67 -1.55 -4.43 15.23
CA VAL A 67 -0.30 -4.17 14.51
C VAL A 67 0.27 -2.79 14.84
N THR A 68 -0.55 -1.73 14.79
CA THR A 68 -0.13 -0.37 15.18
C THR A 68 0.40 -0.37 16.63
N GLY A 69 -0.29 -1.08 17.55
CA GLY A 69 0.16 -1.22 18.93
C GLY A 69 1.50 -1.96 19.06
N LEU A 70 1.73 -2.99 18.25
CA LEU A 70 3.00 -3.71 18.18
C LEU A 70 4.13 -2.81 17.65
N LEU A 71 3.90 -2.10 16.54
CA LEU A 71 4.86 -1.17 15.96
C LEU A 71 5.26 -0.06 16.95
N GLN A 72 4.29 0.50 17.68
CA GLN A 72 4.56 1.52 18.71
C GLN A 72 5.46 0.98 19.83
N ARG A 73 5.24 -0.26 20.29
CA ARG A 73 6.09 -0.88 21.33
C ARG A 73 7.51 -1.15 20.81
N VAL A 74 7.64 -1.64 19.58
CA VAL A 74 8.95 -1.85 18.95
C VAL A 74 9.69 -0.52 18.74
N ALA A 75 8.99 0.54 18.32
CA ALA A 75 9.55 1.87 18.20
C ALA A 75 10.00 2.44 19.56
N ALA A 76 9.22 2.22 20.63
CA ALA A 76 9.61 2.62 21.98
C ALA A 76 10.88 1.89 22.46
N LEU A 77 10.97 0.58 22.21
CA LEU A 77 12.17 -0.22 22.50
C LEU A 77 13.38 0.27 21.70
N ARG A 78 13.18 0.68 20.43
CA ARG A 78 14.24 1.28 19.60
C ARG A 78 14.72 2.61 20.19
N ALA A 79 13.81 3.44 20.67
CA ALA A 79 14.14 4.71 21.29
C ALA A 79 14.90 4.54 22.62
N GLU A 80 14.59 3.47 23.38
CA GLU A 80 15.29 3.14 24.62
C GLU A 80 16.68 2.52 24.37
N ALA A 81 16.80 1.66 23.35
CA ALA A 81 18.05 1.01 22.97
C ALA A 81 19.00 1.96 22.22
N ALA A 82 18.49 3.04 21.63
CA ALA A 82 19.34 4.08 21.07
C ALA A 82 20.24 4.60 22.21
N PRO A 83 21.58 4.52 22.08
CA PRO A 83 22.46 5.06 23.10
C PRO A 83 22.02 6.50 23.37
N PRO A 84 21.95 6.95 24.63
CA PRO A 84 21.54 8.31 24.95
C PRO A 84 22.44 9.20 24.11
N ALA A 85 21.87 9.75 23.02
CA ALA A 85 22.61 10.56 22.09
C ALA A 85 23.27 11.58 22.98
N GLN A 86 24.60 11.53 23.08
CA GLN A 86 25.34 12.43 23.95
C GLN A 86 24.76 13.79 23.64
N GLN A 87 24.02 14.33 24.62
CA GLN A 87 23.39 15.63 24.52
C GLN A 87 24.56 16.61 24.54
N THR A 88 25.27 16.68 23.42
CA THR A 88 25.87 17.91 22.99
C THR A 88 24.64 18.80 22.89
N VAL A 89 24.47 19.66 23.90
CA VAL A 89 23.53 20.76 23.85
C VAL A 89 24.02 21.60 22.69
N SER A 90 23.66 21.18 21.48
CA SER A 90 24.02 21.90 20.29
C SER A 90 23.29 23.21 20.39
N VAL A 91 23.99 24.29 20.07
CA VAL A 91 23.40 25.63 20.04
C VAL A 91 22.12 25.65 19.18
N ALA A 92 22.01 24.72 18.22
CA ALA A 92 20.82 24.45 17.43
C ALA A 92 19.61 23.94 18.24
N ALA A 93 19.78 23.10 19.27
CA ALA A 93 18.67 22.65 20.12
C ALA A 93 18.12 23.79 21.01
N VAL A 94 19.00 24.68 21.48
CA VAL A 94 18.62 25.90 22.22
C VAL A 94 17.93 26.90 21.29
N ALA A 95 18.42 27.04 20.05
CA ALA A 95 17.78 27.87 19.02
C ALA A 95 16.41 27.31 18.59
N ALA A 96 16.27 25.98 18.47
CA ALA A 96 15.01 25.32 18.16
C ALA A 96 13.97 25.46 19.30
N GLN A 97 14.39 25.41 20.57
CA GLN A 97 13.51 25.73 21.70
C GLN A 97 13.10 27.21 21.72
N ALA A 98 14.00 28.13 21.36
CA ALA A 98 13.66 29.55 21.24
C ALA A 98 12.69 29.82 20.07
N LEU A 99 12.86 29.14 18.93
CA LEU A 99 11.99 29.24 17.77
C LEU A 99 10.63 28.55 17.99
N SER A 100 10.56 27.46 18.76
CA SER A 100 9.29 26.82 19.12
C SER A 100 8.47 27.69 20.08
N HIS A 101 9.13 28.39 21.02
CA HIS A 101 8.49 29.41 21.84
C HIS A 101 7.96 30.58 21.00
N LEU A 102 8.68 31.01 19.96
CA LEU A 102 8.20 32.05 19.03
C LEU A 102 7.05 31.59 18.12
N ARG A 103 7.03 30.31 17.70
CA ARG A 103 5.90 29.70 17.00
C ARG A 103 4.66 29.54 17.89
N SER A 104 4.84 29.28 19.18
CA SER A 104 3.71 29.25 20.13
C SER A 104 3.02 30.62 20.29
N LEU A 105 3.75 31.71 20.02
CA LEU A 105 3.24 33.08 20.03
C LEU A 105 2.68 33.52 18.68
N SER A 106 2.89 32.74 17.62
CA SER A 106 2.44 33.04 16.27
C SER A 106 1.45 31.98 15.78
N VAL A 107 0.17 32.37 15.80
CA VAL A 107 -0.90 31.84 14.94
C VAL A 107 -1.74 30.70 15.55
N SER A 108 -2.71 31.11 16.37
CA SER A 108 -4.09 30.67 16.17
C SER A 108 -4.57 31.14 14.79
N ARG A 109 -4.66 30.24 13.82
CA ARG A 109 -5.46 30.45 12.60
C ARG A 109 -5.97 29.11 12.12
N ASP A 110 -7.29 28.99 12.24
CA ASP A 110 -8.15 27.94 11.76
C ASP A 110 -7.84 27.45 10.33
N GLY A 111 -8.12 26.18 10.10
CA GLY A 111 -8.45 25.70 8.76
C GLY A 111 -8.08 24.23 8.51
N GLY A 112 -8.95 23.31 8.96
CA GLY A 112 -8.85 21.91 8.59
C GLY A 112 -8.94 21.69 7.07
N SER A 113 -8.14 20.75 6.57
CA SER A 113 -8.28 20.20 5.22
C SER A 113 -8.04 18.70 5.27
N SER A 114 -9.14 17.97 5.41
CA SER A 114 -9.27 16.56 5.07
C SER A 114 -9.35 16.42 3.54
N GLY A 115 -8.42 15.68 2.95
CA GLY A 115 -8.49 15.22 1.55
C GLY A 115 -7.76 13.88 1.47
N ALA A 116 -8.47 12.76 1.51
CA ALA A 116 -9.05 12.08 0.35
C ALA A 116 -7.98 11.57 -0.62
N GLY A 117 -7.62 10.30 -0.43
CA GLY A 117 -6.71 9.56 -1.30
C GLY A 117 -7.17 9.52 -2.75
N SER A 118 -6.20 9.66 -3.65
CA SER A 118 -6.34 9.38 -5.08
C SER A 118 -5.17 8.51 -5.49
N GLY A 119 -5.42 7.20 -5.57
CA GLY A 119 -4.54 6.27 -6.26
C GLY A 119 -4.59 6.58 -7.75
N ALA A 120 -3.60 7.35 -8.21
CA ALA A 120 -3.32 7.55 -9.62
C ALA A 120 -1.91 7.03 -9.90
N SER A 121 -1.82 5.76 -10.29
CA SER A 121 -0.64 5.18 -10.91
C SER A 121 -0.42 5.85 -12.26
N SER A 122 0.33 6.96 -12.26
CA SER A 122 0.79 7.63 -13.46
C SER A 122 2.31 7.75 -13.35
N ASP A 123 3.00 7.11 -14.29
CA ASP A 123 4.48 7.08 -14.50
C ASP A 123 5.10 8.48 -14.76
N SER A 124 4.46 9.56 -14.29
CA SER A 124 4.93 10.95 -14.32
C SER A 124 5.43 11.44 -12.95
N GLU A 125 5.81 10.51 -12.06
CA GLU A 125 6.19 10.71 -10.65
C GLU A 125 7.43 11.57 -10.38
N GLU A 126 8.09 12.15 -11.38
CA GLU A 126 9.31 12.92 -11.13
C GLU A 126 9.08 14.42 -10.90
N GLN A 127 7.88 14.89 -11.18
CA GLN A 127 7.38 16.09 -10.51
C GLN A 127 6.51 15.61 -9.35
N ALA A 128 7.15 15.04 -8.33
CA ALA A 128 6.53 15.05 -7.01
C ALA A 128 6.12 16.51 -6.77
N LEU A 129 4.82 16.78 -6.81
CA LEU A 129 4.28 18.12 -6.69
C LEU A 129 4.85 18.68 -5.40
N LEU A 130 5.86 19.55 -5.52
CA LEU A 130 6.50 20.14 -4.37
C LEU A 130 5.39 20.82 -3.59
N THR A 131 5.26 20.48 -2.31
CA THR A 131 4.34 21.23 -1.47
C THR A 131 4.73 22.71 -1.57
N PRO A 132 3.77 23.64 -1.52
CA PRO A 132 4.09 25.07 -1.62
C PRO A 132 5.12 25.50 -0.57
N GLN A 133 5.14 24.84 0.60
CA GLN A 133 6.15 25.04 1.63
C GLN A 133 7.54 24.54 1.20
N THR A 134 7.65 23.34 0.62
CA THR A 134 8.92 22.83 0.09
C THR A 134 9.43 23.69 -1.06
N ALA A 135 8.56 24.17 -1.94
CA ALA A 135 8.95 25.05 -3.05
C ALA A 135 9.55 26.38 -2.54
N ALA A 136 8.95 26.99 -1.52
CA ALA A 136 9.50 28.19 -0.89
C ALA A 136 10.86 27.94 -0.20
N ALA A 137 11.00 26.79 0.48
CA ALA A 137 12.26 26.38 1.11
C ALA A 137 13.36 26.14 0.07
N VAL A 138 13.05 25.49 -1.05
CA VAL A 138 13.97 25.27 -2.19
C VAL A 138 14.39 26.60 -2.82
N ALA A 139 13.47 27.55 -3.00
CA ALA A 139 13.79 28.88 -3.50
C ALA A 139 14.75 29.62 -2.57
N THR A 140 14.51 29.57 -1.25
CA THR A 140 15.39 30.18 -0.25
C THR A 140 16.77 29.53 -0.26
N LEU A 141 16.84 28.20 -0.32
CA LEU A 141 18.09 27.45 -0.38
C LEU A 141 18.92 27.82 -1.62
N ARG A 142 18.25 27.98 -2.77
CA ARG A 142 18.88 28.43 -4.02
C ARG A 142 19.50 29.81 -3.89
N GLU A 143 18.79 30.75 -3.27
CA GLU A 143 19.28 32.11 -3.04
C GLU A 143 20.48 32.11 -2.08
N LEU A 144 20.42 31.37 -0.97
CA LEU A 144 21.48 31.30 0.03
C LEU A 144 22.78 30.71 -0.51
N CYS A 145 22.69 29.66 -1.33
CA CYS A 145 23.87 28.98 -1.86
C CYS A 145 24.35 29.54 -3.21
N ALA A 146 23.64 30.50 -3.81
CA ALA A 146 23.94 31.09 -5.11
C ALA A 146 24.10 30.04 -6.24
N LEU A 147 23.18 29.06 -6.31
CA LEU A 147 23.22 27.94 -7.27
C LEU A 147 22.08 28.03 -8.29
N PRO A 148 22.22 28.85 -9.36
CA PRO A 148 21.17 29.03 -10.35
C PRO A 148 20.88 27.76 -11.18
N ASP A 149 21.90 26.92 -11.38
CA ASP A 149 21.81 25.74 -12.27
C ASP A 149 21.37 24.46 -11.54
N ALA A 150 21.24 24.50 -10.21
CA ALA A 150 20.79 23.36 -9.42
C ALA A 150 19.30 23.07 -9.67
N SER A 151 18.97 21.80 -9.97
CA SER A 151 17.58 21.41 -10.21
C SER A 151 16.75 21.42 -8.93
N ASP A 152 15.48 21.85 -9.02
CA ASP A 152 14.55 21.89 -7.88
C ASP A 152 14.42 20.53 -7.17
N ALA A 153 14.38 19.44 -7.95
CA ALA A 153 14.28 18.08 -7.43
C ALA A 153 15.51 17.67 -6.60
N TRP A 154 16.70 18.11 -7.01
CA TRP A 154 17.94 17.84 -6.25
C TRP A 154 17.97 18.66 -4.97
N LEU A 155 17.63 19.96 -5.03
CA LEU A 155 17.54 20.81 -3.85
C LEU A 155 16.49 20.30 -2.84
N ALA A 156 15.34 19.83 -3.33
CA ALA A 156 14.33 19.20 -2.49
C ALA A 156 14.85 17.90 -1.83
N HIS A 157 15.63 17.09 -2.56
CA HIS A 157 16.28 15.91 -2.01
C HIS A 157 17.34 16.26 -0.95
N VAL A 158 18.16 17.29 -1.18
CA VAL A 158 19.14 17.76 -0.18
C VAL A 158 18.43 18.27 1.07
N LEU A 159 17.36 19.05 0.90
CA LEU A 159 16.55 19.57 2.00
C LEU A 159 15.96 18.45 2.85
N SER A 160 15.43 17.39 2.24
CA SER A 160 14.84 16.27 2.99
C SER A 160 15.90 15.34 3.61
N SER A 161 16.95 14.98 2.86
CA SER A 161 17.92 13.96 3.27
C SER A 161 19.04 14.48 4.17
N ARG A 162 19.48 15.73 3.99
CA ARG A 162 20.58 16.34 4.76
C ARG A 162 20.08 17.36 5.76
N GLY A 163 19.07 18.16 5.39
CA GLY A 163 18.50 19.19 6.24
C GLY A 163 17.37 18.73 7.14
N GLY A 164 16.77 17.56 6.90
CA GLY A 164 15.57 17.13 7.64
C GLY A 164 14.40 18.13 7.51
N GLY A 165 14.36 18.91 6.43
CA GLY A 165 13.41 20.01 6.22
C GLY A 165 13.89 21.39 6.69
N ASP A 166 15.04 21.49 7.35
CA ASP A 166 15.66 22.77 7.74
C ASP A 166 16.55 23.32 6.61
N VAL A 167 16.25 24.56 6.18
CA VAL A 167 16.95 25.26 5.10
C VAL A 167 18.37 25.65 5.54
N GLU A 168 18.56 26.04 6.79
CA GLU A 168 19.88 26.49 7.28
C GLU A 168 20.84 25.30 7.38
N ALA A 169 20.37 24.17 7.90
CA ALA A 169 21.14 22.93 7.96
C ALA A 169 21.51 22.41 6.56
N ALA A 170 20.57 22.45 5.62
CA ALA A 170 20.84 22.09 4.23
C ALA A 170 21.87 23.03 3.59
N ALA A 171 21.75 24.34 3.79
CA ALA A 171 22.69 25.33 3.26
C ALA A 171 24.10 25.14 3.85
N ALA A 172 24.21 24.90 5.15
CA ALA A 172 25.49 24.63 5.81
C ALA A 172 26.16 23.39 5.21
N TRP A 173 25.43 22.29 5.03
CA TRP A 173 25.95 21.09 4.37
C TRP A 173 26.42 21.38 2.94
N MET A 174 25.67 22.18 2.19
CA MET A 174 26.04 22.54 0.81
C MET A 174 27.33 23.38 0.75
N LEU A 175 27.54 24.28 1.72
CA LEU A 175 28.77 25.07 1.82
C LEU A 175 29.98 24.24 2.26
N GLU A 176 29.76 23.20 3.05
CA GLU A 176 30.80 22.25 3.47
C GLU A 176 31.13 21.22 2.39
N CYS A 177 30.24 21.01 1.41
CA CYS A 177 30.44 20.06 0.33
C CYS A 177 31.48 20.61 -0.68
N PRO A 178 32.65 19.96 -0.84
CA PRO A 178 33.73 20.48 -1.67
C PRO A 178 33.39 20.45 -3.17
N ASP A 179 32.48 19.59 -3.61
CA ASP A 179 32.07 19.46 -5.00
C ASP A 179 30.56 19.15 -5.10
N LEU A 180 29.77 20.23 -5.13
CA LEU A 180 28.32 20.14 -5.29
C LEU A 180 27.91 19.57 -6.65
N ALA A 181 28.72 19.81 -7.70
CA ALA A 181 28.41 19.32 -9.03
C ALA A 181 28.57 17.79 -9.10
N ALA A 182 29.62 17.23 -8.50
CA ALA A 182 29.78 15.80 -8.36
C ALA A 182 28.66 15.16 -7.51
N ALA A 183 28.25 15.82 -6.43
CA ALA A 183 27.14 15.36 -5.60
C ALA A 183 25.81 15.33 -6.37
N GLN A 184 25.53 16.37 -7.18
CA GLN A 184 24.35 16.41 -8.04
C GLN A 184 24.40 15.33 -9.13
N ALA A 185 25.56 15.12 -9.77
CA ALA A 185 25.74 14.08 -10.79
C ALA A 185 25.55 12.67 -10.21
N ALA A 186 26.08 12.40 -9.00
CA ALA A 186 25.91 11.13 -8.32
C ALA A 186 24.43 10.84 -8.00
N TRP A 187 23.71 11.84 -7.48
CA TRP A 187 22.27 11.72 -7.24
C TRP A 187 21.47 11.45 -8.52
N GLN A 188 21.79 12.14 -9.62
CA GLN A 188 21.15 11.90 -10.92
C GLN A 188 21.42 10.48 -11.43
N ALA A 189 22.64 9.98 -11.31
CA ALA A 189 23.01 8.63 -11.71
C ALA A 189 22.25 7.58 -10.88
N GLU A 190 22.12 7.79 -9.58
CA GLU A 190 21.34 6.90 -8.70
C GLU A 190 19.86 6.92 -9.06
N ALA A 191 19.28 8.11 -9.29
CA ALA A 191 17.88 8.25 -9.70
C ALA A 191 17.60 7.55 -11.04
N GLN A 192 18.51 7.65 -12.00
CA GLN A 192 18.42 6.94 -13.28
C GLN A 192 18.56 5.43 -13.12
N ALA A 193 19.49 4.97 -12.27
CA ALA A 193 19.65 3.55 -11.97
C ALA A 193 18.38 2.96 -11.35
N ARG A 194 17.78 3.68 -10.39
CA ARG A 194 16.52 3.30 -9.74
C ARG A 194 15.36 3.22 -10.73
N ARG A 195 15.28 4.12 -11.71
CA ARG A 195 14.29 4.04 -12.80
C ARG A 195 14.52 2.85 -13.72
N ALA A 196 15.77 2.62 -14.11
CA ALA A 196 16.12 1.48 -14.95
C ALA A 196 15.78 0.16 -14.25
N GLU A 197 16.00 0.08 -12.93
CA GLU A 197 15.61 -1.06 -12.12
C GLU A 197 14.09 -1.23 -12.03
N ARG A 198 13.33 -0.16 -11.73
CA ARG A 198 11.85 -0.20 -11.76
C ARG A 198 11.32 -0.68 -13.11
N GLU A 199 11.88 -0.19 -14.21
CA GLU A 199 11.50 -0.62 -15.56
C GLU A 199 11.88 -2.08 -15.85
N ARG A 200 13.03 -2.55 -15.34
CA ARG A 200 13.41 -3.98 -15.42
C ARG A 200 12.44 -4.84 -14.62
N SER A 201 12.11 -4.45 -13.39
CA SER A 201 11.16 -5.14 -12.52
C SER A 201 9.76 -5.17 -13.14
N LYS A 202 9.29 -4.04 -13.68
CA LYS A 202 8.02 -3.95 -14.42
C LYS A 202 8.02 -4.89 -15.61
N LYS A 203 9.08 -4.92 -16.42
CA LYS A 203 9.22 -5.87 -17.53
C LYS A 203 9.27 -7.33 -17.06
N ALA A 204 9.93 -7.61 -15.93
CA ALA A 204 10.02 -8.96 -15.36
C ALA A 204 8.66 -9.43 -14.81
N ILE A 205 7.89 -8.55 -14.20
CA ILE A 205 6.51 -8.81 -13.76
C ILE A 205 5.64 -9.06 -15.00
N VAL A 206 5.65 -8.15 -15.98
CA VAL A 206 4.88 -8.30 -17.22
C VAL A 206 5.27 -9.57 -17.98
N SER A 207 6.55 -9.98 -17.96
CA SER A 207 6.99 -11.22 -18.60
C SER A 207 6.58 -12.47 -17.81
N ARG A 208 6.70 -12.45 -16.48
CA ARG A 208 6.27 -13.55 -15.60
C ARG A 208 4.75 -13.77 -15.66
N PHE A 209 4.00 -12.67 -15.70
CA PHE A 209 2.55 -12.65 -15.87
C PHE A 209 2.17 -12.45 -17.33
N GLN A 210 3.04 -12.86 -18.29
CA GLN A 210 2.60 -13.03 -19.67
C GLN A 210 1.31 -13.83 -19.59
N LEU A 211 0.21 -13.13 -19.88
CA LEU A 211 -1.14 -13.63 -19.96
C LEU A 211 -1.06 -14.90 -20.77
N GLN A 212 -0.88 -16.05 -20.10
CA GLN A 212 -1.35 -17.29 -20.66
C GLN A 212 -2.80 -16.98 -20.89
N ALA A 213 -3.17 -16.80 -22.17
CA ALA A 213 -4.55 -16.77 -22.56
C ALA A 213 -5.13 -17.99 -21.86
N VAL A 214 -5.96 -17.75 -20.84
CA VAL A 214 -6.70 -18.83 -20.20
C VAL A 214 -7.33 -19.53 -21.38
N PRO A 215 -6.97 -20.79 -21.68
CA PRO A 215 -7.56 -21.48 -22.81
C PRO A 215 -9.06 -21.35 -22.57
N ASP A 216 -9.74 -20.60 -23.43
CA ASP A 216 -11.16 -20.30 -23.27
C ASP A 216 -11.80 -21.63 -22.92
N GLY A 217 -12.34 -21.72 -21.70
CA GLY A 217 -12.84 -22.95 -21.08
C GLY A 217 -14.09 -23.44 -21.81
N GLY A 218 -13.90 -23.81 -23.07
CA GLY A 218 -14.90 -23.92 -24.12
C GLY A 218 -14.60 -25.12 -24.99
N SER A 219 -14.21 -26.25 -24.37
CA SER A 219 -14.62 -27.56 -24.87
C SER A 219 -16.10 -27.79 -24.55
N ALA A 220 -16.96 -26.89 -25.04
CA ALA A 220 -18.36 -27.22 -25.26
C ALA A 220 -18.43 -27.96 -26.62
N PRO A 221 -19.22 -29.04 -26.72
CA PRO A 221 -19.31 -29.84 -27.94
C PRO A 221 -19.74 -28.98 -29.14
N PRO A 222 -19.36 -29.36 -30.38
CA PRO A 222 -19.51 -28.54 -31.58
C PRO A 222 -20.98 -28.37 -31.97
N GLY A 223 -21.65 -27.41 -31.34
CA GLY A 223 -22.93 -26.87 -31.78
C GLY A 223 -22.69 -25.87 -32.90
N LYS A 224 -23.26 -26.13 -34.09
CA LYS A 224 -23.19 -25.29 -35.29
C LYS A 224 -23.73 -23.88 -35.03
N GLY A 225 -22.86 -22.98 -34.57
CA GLY A 225 -23.14 -21.57 -34.45
C GLY A 225 -21.84 -20.82 -34.68
N ARG A 226 -21.75 -20.12 -35.82
CA ARG A 226 -20.57 -19.34 -36.18
C ARG A 226 -20.33 -18.31 -35.05
N PRO A 227 -19.17 -18.34 -34.35
CA PRO A 227 -18.92 -17.35 -33.30
C PRO A 227 -18.90 -15.95 -33.93
N PRO A 228 -19.52 -14.95 -33.28
CA PRO A 228 -19.45 -13.57 -33.75
C PRO A 228 -17.98 -13.11 -33.76
N PRO A 229 -17.55 -12.33 -34.77
CA PRO A 229 -16.16 -11.89 -34.86
C PRO A 229 -15.80 -11.08 -33.61
N LEU A 230 -14.75 -11.51 -32.92
CA LEU A 230 -14.13 -10.78 -31.82
C LEU A 230 -13.64 -9.43 -32.36
N GLN A 231 -14.36 -8.36 -32.04
CA GLN A 231 -13.89 -7.00 -32.31
C GLN A 231 -12.66 -6.72 -31.45
N ALA A 232 -11.52 -6.50 -32.10
CA ALA A 232 -10.27 -6.12 -31.47
C ALA A 232 -10.48 -4.84 -30.63
N TRP A 233 -10.11 -4.92 -29.35
CA TRP A 233 -10.36 -3.91 -28.33
C TRP A 233 -9.44 -2.67 -28.42
N GLY A 234 -9.03 -2.27 -29.63
CA GLY A 234 -8.01 -1.24 -29.85
C GLY A 234 -8.31 -0.19 -30.91
N GLN A 235 -9.42 -0.27 -31.65
CA GLN A 235 -9.73 0.70 -32.71
C GLN A 235 -11.20 1.13 -32.70
N ALA A 236 -11.57 1.95 -31.71
CA ALA A 236 -12.78 2.75 -31.78
C ALA A 236 -12.65 4.03 -30.93
N ALA A 237 -11.62 4.83 -31.22
CA ALA A 237 -11.57 6.23 -30.85
C ALA A 237 -11.64 7.04 -32.14
N GLY A 238 -12.85 7.30 -32.63
CA GLY A 238 -13.02 8.04 -33.88
C GLY A 238 -14.45 8.11 -34.40
N GLY A 239 -15.34 8.75 -33.64
CA GLY A 239 -16.47 9.50 -34.21
C GLY A 239 -17.73 8.73 -34.63
N GLY A 240 -18.88 9.26 -34.24
CA GLY A 240 -20.16 8.99 -34.91
C GLY A 240 -21.21 8.41 -33.98
N GLY A 241 -22.12 9.26 -33.50
CA GLY A 241 -23.21 8.90 -32.61
C GLY A 241 -24.13 7.81 -33.19
N GLY A 242 -24.42 6.82 -32.36
CA GLY A 242 -25.46 5.81 -32.60
C GLY A 242 -26.02 5.36 -31.26
N ARG A 243 -27.24 5.81 -30.94
CA ARG A 243 -28.05 5.25 -29.86
C ARG A 243 -28.33 3.77 -30.19
N GLY A 244 -27.99 2.86 -29.28
CA GLY A 244 -28.52 1.49 -29.29
C GLY A 244 -27.45 0.42 -29.11
N GLY A 245 -27.42 -0.17 -27.91
CA GLY A 245 -26.63 -1.36 -27.63
C GLY A 245 -26.00 -1.31 -26.25
N GLU A 246 -26.82 -1.48 -25.21
CA GLU A 246 -26.38 -1.58 -23.81
C GLU A 246 -25.62 -2.90 -23.60
N GLY A 247 -24.37 -2.92 -24.07
CA GLY A 247 -23.40 -3.96 -23.79
C GLY A 247 -22.98 -3.86 -22.33
N SER A 248 -23.72 -4.57 -21.48
CA SER A 248 -23.56 -4.53 -20.04
C SER A 248 -22.16 -4.99 -19.62
N LYS A 249 -21.36 -4.04 -19.15
CA LYS A 249 -19.99 -4.21 -18.67
C LYS A 249 -20.04 -4.95 -17.33
N VAL A 250 -19.63 -6.22 -17.34
CA VAL A 250 -19.53 -7.05 -16.13
C VAL A 250 -18.30 -6.60 -15.34
N ARG A 251 -18.44 -6.29 -14.05
CA ARG A 251 -17.30 -6.01 -13.16
C ARG A 251 -17.14 -7.22 -12.24
N TYR A 252 -15.91 -7.67 -12.04
CA TYR A 252 -15.62 -8.77 -11.12
C TYR A 252 -15.03 -8.20 -9.83
N ARG A 253 -15.47 -8.71 -8.68
CA ARG A 253 -14.87 -8.43 -7.37
C ARG A 253 -14.71 -9.78 -6.65
N ASP A 254 -13.50 -10.07 -6.19
CA ASP A 254 -13.16 -11.30 -5.44
C ASP A 254 -13.54 -12.60 -6.17
N GLY A 255 -13.33 -12.66 -7.49
CA GLY A 255 -13.63 -13.84 -8.31
C GLY A 255 -15.12 -14.07 -8.62
N MET A 256 -16.02 -13.26 -8.05
CA MET A 256 -17.46 -13.31 -8.33
C MET A 256 -17.90 -12.15 -9.25
N VAL A 257 -18.89 -12.44 -10.11
CA VAL A 257 -19.49 -11.46 -11.02
C VAL A 257 -20.30 -10.45 -10.19
N ALA A 258 -19.78 -9.24 -10.03
CA ALA A 258 -20.58 -8.12 -9.55
C ALA A 258 -21.50 -7.68 -10.70
N THR A 259 -22.78 -7.66 -10.40
CA THR A 259 -23.91 -7.62 -11.34
C THR A 259 -23.81 -6.55 -12.42
N ARG A 260 -24.40 -6.87 -13.58
CA ARG A 260 -24.66 -5.96 -14.69
C ARG A 260 -25.73 -4.94 -14.26
N ALA A 261 -25.31 -3.68 -14.11
CA ALA A 261 -26.12 -2.47 -14.03
C ALA A 261 -27.01 -2.26 -12.78
N GLY A 262 -26.55 -1.38 -11.87
CA GLY A 262 -27.43 -0.47 -11.11
C GLY A 262 -27.93 -0.89 -9.72
N GLN A 263 -27.67 -2.11 -9.26
CA GLN A 263 -28.12 -2.55 -7.92
C GLN A 263 -26.95 -2.62 -6.93
N LYS A 264 -27.12 -2.01 -5.74
CA LYS A 264 -26.10 -1.86 -4.68
C LYS A 264 -25.87 -3.11 -3.82
N TYR A 265 -26.56 -4.21 -4.10
CA TYR A 265 -26.53 -5.41 -3.27
C TYR A 265 -25.98 -6.59 -4.07
N VAL A 266 -25.05 -7.34 -3.46
CA VAL A 266 -24.60 -8.64 -3.96
C VAL A 266 -25.76 -9.61 -3.75
N VAL A 267 -26.49 -9.91 -4.82
CA VAL A 267 -27.47 -11.00 -4.78
C VAL A 267 -26.67 -12.30 -4.75
N GLY A 268 -26.47 -12.84 -3.56
CA GLY A 268 -26.07 -14.24 -3.41
C GLY A 268 -27.07 -15.07 -4.21
N LYS A 269 -26.59 -15.87 -5.15
CA LYS A 269 -27.42 -16.92 -5.73
C LYS A 269 -27.74 -17.87 -4.58
N ASP A 270 -28.92 -17.75 -4.02
CA ASP A 270 -29.51 -18.87 -3.30
C ASP A 270 -29.51 -20.04 -4.30
N GLU A 271 -28.81 -21.12 -3.96
CA GLU A 271 -28.85 -22.36 -4.72
C GLU A 271 -30.31 -22.81 -4.75
N ASP A 272 -30.98 -22.57 -5.88
CA ASP A 272 -32.26 -23.19 -6.21
C ASP A 272 -32.04 -24.71 -6.18
N TRP A 273 -32.36 -25.29 -5.03
CA TRP A 273 -32.43 -26.71 -4.83
C TRP A 273 -33.56 -27.25 -5.73
N ASP A 274 -33.19 -27.74 -6.92
CA ASP A 274 -34.09 -28.48 -7.81
C ASP A 274 -34.43 -29.83 -7.16
N GLY A 275 -35.36 -29.80 -6.21
CA GLY A 275 -36.02 -30.95 -5.61
C GLY A 275 -36.97 -31.67 -6.58
N GLY A 276 -36.57 -31.82 -7.84
CA GLY A 276 -37.34 -32.40 -8.94
C GLY A 276 -37.08 -33.89 -9.21
N SER A 277 -36.77 -34.70 -8.20
CA SER A 277 -36.76 -36.17 -8.39
C SER A 277 -38.19 -36.68 -8.55
N ARG A 278 -38.61 -36.89 -9.81
CA ARG A 278 -39.81 -37.65 -10.20
C ARG A 278 -39.65 -39.16 -9.93
N GLY A 279 -39.04 -39.52 -8.80
CA GLY A 279 -38.96 -40.87 -8.28
C GLY A 279 -40.33 -41.31 -7.77
N LYS A 280 -40.96 -42.22 -8.51
CA LYS A 280 -42.21 -42.89 -8.20
C LYS A 280 -42.17 -43.48 -6.77
N VAL A 281 -42.80 -42.82 -5.80
CA VAL A 281 -42.92 -43.35 -4.42
C VAL A 281 -43.90 -44.51 -4.44
N TYR A 282 -43.38 -45.73 -4.52
CA TYR A 282 -44.15 -46.93 -4.22
C TYR A 282 -44.33 -47.05 -2.70
N THR A 283 -45.61 -47.14 -2.34
CA THR A 283 -46.22 -47.78 -1.16
C THR A 283 -46.03 -47.17 0.24
N LYS A 284 -47.17 -46.79 0.82
CA LYS A 284 -47.56 -47.32 2.15
C LYS A 284 -49.08 -47.43 2.18
N GLY A 285 -49.56 -48.67 2.26
CA GLY A 285 -50.98 -49.02 2.16
C GLY A 285 -51.85 -48.23 3.13
N LYS A 286 -52.98 -47.76 2.61
CA LYS A 286 -54.17 -47.44 3.42
C LYS A 286 -54.47 -48.66 4.27
N ARG A 287 -54.22 -48.56 5.58
CA ARG A 287 -54.63 -49.60 6.54
C ARG A 287 -56.14 -49.79 6.41
N GLY A 288 -56.53 -51.03 6.17
CA GLY A 288 -57.92 -51.44 6.10
C GLY A 288 -58.66 -51.26 7.41
N LYS A 289 -59.98 -51.40 7.29
CA LYS A 289 -61.04 -51.26 8.29
C LYS A 289 -60.86 -52.30 9.42
N GLY A 290 -60.90 -51.84 10.67
CA GLY A 290 -60.93 -52.70 11.87
C GLY A 290 -59.55 -53.01 12.47
N PHE A 291 -59.01 -52.07 13.25
CA PHE A 291 -58.13 -52.42 14.36
C PHE A 291 -58.90 -52.08 15.64
N VAL A 292 -59.14 -53.13 16.44
CA VAL A 292 -59.80 -53.16 17.75
C VAL A 292 -58.84 -52.63 18.82
#